data_AF-A0A6B3EIY5-F1
#
_entry.id   AF-A0A6B3EIY5-F1
#
_cell.length_a   1.000
_cell.length_b   1.000
_cell.length_c   1.000
_cell.angle_alpha   90.00
_cell.angle_beta   90.00
_cell.angle_gamma   90.00
#
_symmetry.space_group_name_H-M   'P 1'
#
loop_
_entity.id
_entity.type
_entity.pdbx_description
1 polymer ?
#
loop_
_entity_poly.entity_id
_entity_poly.type
_entity_poly.pdbx_seq_one_letter_code
_entity_poly.pdbx_strand_id
1 'polypeptide(L)'
;MNIDGLECGVFNRTVFEELRAGRVDCVTNTIAFWENAAETMQALADWYGMERDNADLVRIAYSTADIEAAAAEGRTAVLMGTQNASPIEDRLDYI
;
A
#
# COMPACT_ATOMS: atom_id res chain seq x y z
N MET A 1 1.36 17.39 3.97
CA MET A 1 1.48 15.94 3.79
C MET A 1 2.49 15.69 2.69
N ASN A 2 3.45 14.80 2.92
CA ASN A 2 4.39 14.31 1.92
C ASN A 2 3.87 12.97 1.40
N ILE A 3 3.56 12.92 0.10
CA ILE A 3 2.97 11.73 -0.53
C ILE A 3 3.87 11.31 -1.68
N ASP A 4 4.27 10.03 -1.68
CA ASP A 4 4.86 9.39 -2.84
C ASP A 4 3.77 8.71 -3.68
N GLY A 5 3.71 9.06 -4.96
CA GLY A 5 2.70 8.58 -5.89
C GLY A 5 2.96 7.18 -6.44
N LEU A 6 4.14 6.59 -6.23
CA LEU A 6 4.48 5.29 -6.79
C LEU A 6 5.68 4.66 -6.08
N GLU A 7 5.43 3.54 -5.43
CA GLU A 7 6.45 2.66 -4.87
C GLU A 7 6.33 1.26 -5.47
N CYS A 8 7.46 0.63 -5.74
CA CYS A 8 7.55 -0.73 -6.27
C CYS A 8 8.71 -1.53 -5.66
N GLY A 9 9.18 -1.11 -4.49
CA GLY A 9 10.25 -1.77 -3.76
C GLY A 9 9.75 -2.97 -2.95
N VAL A 10 10.70 -3.72 -2.39
CA VAL A 10 10.39 -4.77 -1.41
C VAL A 10 10.18 -4.11 -0.06
N PHE A 11 8.98 -4.24 0.49
CA PHE A 11 8.65 -3.70 1.79
C PHE A 11 8.97 -4.67 2.93
N ASN A 12 9.50 -4.10 4.00
CA ASN A 12 9.74 -4.75 5.28
C ASN A 12 9.75 -3.68 6.38
N ARG A 13 9.91 -4.10 7.63
CA ARG A 13 9.92 -3.18 8.76
C ARG A 13 10.95 -2.05 8.65
N THR A 14 12.16 -2.35 8.19
CA THR A 14 13.22 -1.34 8.02
C THR A 14 12.79 -0.25 7.04
N VAL A 15 12.19 -0.61 5.91
CA VAL A 15 11.65 0.37 4.95
C VAL A 15 10.56 1.24 5.60
N PHE A 16 9.68 0.66 6.40
CA PHE A 16 8.68 1.45 7.12
C PHE A 16 9.31 2.43 8.13
N GLU A 17 10.34 2.01 8.86
CA GLU A 17 11.09 2.88 9.78
C GLU A 17 11.78 4.03 9.03
N GLU A 18 12.34 3.75 7.85
CA GLU A 18 12.94 4.76 6.96
C GLU A 18 11.90 5.76 6.44
N LEU A 19 10.72 5.30 6.03
CA LEU A 19 9.60 6.16 5.63
C LEU A 19 9.16 7.08 6.78
N ARG A 20 9.11 6.55 8.02
CA ARG A 20 8.83 7.36 9.21
C ARG A 20 9.92 8.38 9.48
N ALA A 21 11.19 7.98 9.41
CA ALA A 21 12.33 8.88 9.60
C ALA A 21 12.35 10.01 8.54
N GLY A 22 11.98 9.68 7.30
CA GLY A 22 11.83 10.60 6.18
C GLY A 22 10.57 11.46 6.23
N ARG A 23 9.66 11.24 7.20
CA ARG A 23 8.36 11.92 7.31
C ARG A 23 7.53 11.81 6.03
N VAL A 24 7.47 10.61 5.45
CA VAL A 24 6.57 10.28 4.35
C VAL A 24 5.21 9.92 4.95
N ASP A 25 4.18 10.67 4.61
CA ASP A 25 2.83 10.52 5.18
C ASP A 25 2.01 9.46 4.44
N CYS A 26 2.25 9.29 3.13
CA CYS A 26 1.60 8.26 2.33
C CYS A 26 2.50 7.79 1.18
N VAL A 27 2.40 6.51 0.83
CA VAL A 27 2.96 5.95 -0.40
C VAL A 27 1.88 5.20 -1.17
N THR A 28 1.94 5.18 -2.50
CA THR A 28 1.12 4.29 -3.32
C THR A 28 1.95 3.07 -3.71
N ASN A 29 1.72 1.94 -3.04
CA ASN A 29 2.45 0.72 -3.32
C ASN A 29 1.85 -0.07 -4.50
N THR A 30 2.70 -0.51 -5.42
CA THR A 30 2.33 -1.40 -6.50
C THR A 30 2.11 -2.82 -6.00
N ILE A 31 0.91 -3.38 -6.21
CA ILE A 31 0.59 -4.79 -5.93
C ILE A 31 0.44 -5.65 -7.18
N ALA A 32 0.47 -5.05 -8.37
CA ALA A 32 0.43 -5.77 -9.63
C ALA A 32 1.14 -5.01 -10.77
N PHE A 33 2.06 -5.71 -11.44
CA PHE A 33 2.64 -5.36 -12.74
C PHE A 33 2.25 -6.38 -13.81
N TRP A 34 2.29 -7.67 -13.48
CA TRP A 34 2.05 -8.77 -14.42
C TRP A 34 1.13 -9.84 -13.83
N GLU A 35 0.80 -9.70 -12.56
CA GLU A 35 -0.03 -10.58 -11.76
C GLU A 35 -1.46 -10.62 -12.33
N ASN A 36 -2.02 -11.83 -12.42
CA ASN A 36 -3.44 -12.02 -12.70
C ASN A 36 -4.29 -11.67 -11.45
N ALA A 37 -5.61 -11.85 -11.56
CA ALA A 37 -6.53 -11.57 -10.46
C ALA A 37 -6.18 -12.34 -9.17
N ALA A 38 -5.93 -13.65 -9.26
CA ALA A 38 -5.64 -14.48 -8.09
C ALA A 38 -4.30 -14.12 -7.43
N GLU A 39 -3.27 -13.87 -8.24
CA GLU A 39 -1.95 -13.43 -7.76
C GLU A 39 -2.02 -12.06 -7.10
N THR A 40 -2.81 -11.13 -7.66
CA THR A 40 -3.03 -9.79 -7.08
C THR A 40 -3.77 -9.89 -5.74
N MET A 41 -4.75 -10.79 -5.63
CA MET A 41 -5.45 -11.04 -4.37
C MET A 41 -4.51 -11.63 -3.31
N GLN A 42 -3.56 -12.49 -3.70
CA GLN A 42 -2.52 -12.98 -2.80
C GLN A 42 -1.61 -11.85 -2.33
N ALA A 43 -1.14 -10.98 -3.23
CA ALA A 43 -0.33 -9.82 -2.88
C ALA A 43 -1.06 -8.88 -1.89
N LEU A 44 -2.36 -8.66 -2.10
CA LEU A 44 -3.20 -7.88 -1.18
C LEU A 44 -3.31 -8.56 0.20
N ALA A 45 -3.47 -9.89 0.25
CA ALA A 45 -3.51 -10.65 1.49
C ALA A 45 -2.18 -10.57 2.27
N ASP A 46 -1.06 -10.62 1.56
CA ASP A 46 0.28 -10.47 2.13
C ASP A 46 0.46 -9.07 2.72
N TRP A 47 -0.03 -8.03 2.05
CA TRP A 47 -0.05 -6.67 2.57
C TRP A 47 -0.90 -6.50 3.83
N TYR A 48 -2.06 -7.15 3.92
CA TYR A 48 -2.83 -7.16 5.17
C TYR A 48 -2.07 -7.85 6.31
N GLY A 49 -1.28 -8.88 6.01
CA GLY A 49 -0.35 -9.48 6.98
C GLY A 49 0.72 -8.48 7.43
N MET A 50 1.36 -7.84 6.46
CA MET A 50 2.44 -6.88 6.70
C MET A 50 1.97 -5.66 7.52
N GLU A 51 0.78 -5.14 7.26
CA GLU A 51 0.17 -4.08 8.07
C GLU A 51 -0.05 -4.55 9.52
N ARG A 52 -0.66 -5.73 9.73
CA ARG A 52 -0.89 -6.25 11.09
C ARG A 52 0.40 -6.38 11.90
N ASP A 53 1.47 -6.85 11.26
CA ASP A 53 2.77 -7.05 11.90
C ASP A 53 3.52 -5.73 12.15
N ASN A 54 3.11 -4.64 11.50
CA ASN A 54 3.75 -3.32 11.56
C ASN A 54 2.75 -2.18 11.82
N ALA A 55 1.68 -2.47 12.56
CA ALA A 55 0.57 -1.52 12.79
C ALA A 55 0.99 -0.29 13.61
N ASP A 56 2.18 -0.31 14.22
CA ASP A 56 2.82 0.83 14.87
C ASP A 56 3.41 1.83 13.86
N LEU A 57 3.72 1.39 12.64
CA LEU A 57 4.42 2.19 11.63
C LEU A 57 3.54 2.54 10.44
N VAL A 58 2.65 1.65 10.01
CA VAL A 58 1.87 1.81 8.77
C VAL A 58 0.39 1.51 8.95
N ARG A 59 -0.42 2.03 8.01
CA ARG A 59 -1.85 1.72 7.87
C ARG A 59 -2.20 1.65 6.38
N ILE A 60 -2.96 0.66 5.96
CA ILE A 60 -3.54 0.61 4.62
C ILE A 60 -4.70 1.62 4.55
N ALA A 61 -4.68 2.48 3.54
CA ALA A 61 -5.65 3.56 3.38
C ALA A 61 -6.58 3.33 2.18
N TYR A 62 -7.86 3.64 2.35
CA TYR A 62 -8.89 3.57 1.30
C TYR A 62 -9.49 4.94 0.99
N SER A 63 -9.16 5.95 1.78
CA SER A 63 -9.68 7.30 1.67
C SER A 63 -8.64 8.33 2.10
N THR A 64 -8.89 9.60 1.74
CA THR A 64 -8.07 10.72 2.24
C THR A 64 -8.16 10.85 3.77
N ALA A 65 -9.31 10.50 4.36
CA ALA A 65 -9.48 10.51 5.81
C ALA A 65 -8.58 9.46 6.50
N ASP A 66 -8.39 8.29 5.90
CA ASP A 66 -7.46 7.28 6.42
C ASP A 66 -6.01 7.77 6.37
N ILE A 67 -5.64 8.45 5.28
CA ILE A 67 -4.31 9.06 5.10
C ILE A 67 -4.07 10.12 6.18
N GLU A 68 -5.02 11.03 6.36
CA GLU A 68 -4.95 12.07 7.38
C GLU A 68 -4.85 11.49 8.80
N ALA A 69 -5.63 10.44 9.10
CA ALA A 69 -5.60 9.75 10.38
C ALA A 69 -4.26 9.06 10.62
N ALA A 70 -3.72 8.34 9.63
CA ALA A 70 -2.41 7.70 9.74
C ALA A 70 -1.31 8.72 10.01
N ALA A 71 -1.29 9.83 9.27
CA ALA A 71 -0.32 10.91 9.47
C ALA A 71 -0.42 11.52 10.88
N ALA A 72 -1.64 11.77 11.36
CA ALA A 72 -1.88 12.30 12.71
C ALA A 72 -1.47 11.31 13.82
N GLU A 73 -1.60 10.01 13.58
CA GLU A 73 -1.13 8.94 14.47
C GLU A 73 0.40 8.72 14.40
N GLY A 74 1.11 9.45 13.54
CA GLY A 74 2.54 9.28 13.36
C GLY A 74 2.90 8.00 12.61
N ARG A 75 2.03 7.54 11.71
CA ARG A 75 2.22 6.38 10.81
C ARG A 75 2.26 6.82 9.34
N THR A 76 2.77 5.95 8.46
CA THR A 76 2.71 6.15 7.01
C THR A 76 1.52 5.39 6.44
N ALA A 77 0.66 6.08 5.70
CA ALA A 77 -0.41 5.44 4.94
C ALA A 77 0.15 4.68 3.74
N VAL A 78 -0.44 3.55 3.41
CA VAL A 78 -0.13 2.77 2.21
C VAL A 78 -1.40 2.65 1.39
N LEU A 79 -1.41 3.27 0.21
CA LEU A 79 -2.47 3.12 -0.77
C LEU A 79 -2.08 1.98 -1.72
N MET A 80 -2.98 1.02 -1.93
CA MET A 80 -2.73 -0.07 -2.87
C MET A 80 -3.03 0.37 -4.30
N GLY A 81 -2.06 0.23 -5.18
CA GLY A 81 -2.15 0.59 -6.60
C GLY A 81 -1.72 -0.55 -7.51
N THR A 82 -2.20 -0.53 -8.75
CA THR A 82 -1.79 -1.45 -9.81
C THR A 82 -1.21 -0.62 -10.94
N GLN A 83 -0.18 -1.14 -11.62
CA GLN A 83 0.51 -0.41 -12.69
C GLN A 83 -0.05 -0.73 -14.08
N ASN A 84 -1.01 -1.64 -14.13
CA ASN A 84 -1.83 -1.92 -15.29
C ASN A 84 -3.20 -2.49 -14.86
N ALA A 85 -3.96 -2.97 -15.84
CA ALA A 85 -5.27 -3.58 -15.64
C ALA A 85 -5.23 -5.12 -15.60
N SER A 86 -4.06 -5.77 -15.49
CA SER A 86 -3.98 -7.24 -15.45
C SER A 86 -4.82 -7.89 -14.34
N PRO A 87 -5.06 -7.26 -13.16
CA PRO A 87 -5.90 -7.85 -12.13
C PRO A 87 -7.38 -7.96 -12.51
N ILE A 88 -7.84 -7.20 -13.52
CA ILE A 88 -9.22 -7.23 -14.03
C ILE A 88 -9.39 -8.34 -15.09
N GLU A 89 -8.29 -8.79 -15.71
CA GLU A 89 -8.30 -9.76 -16.81
C GLU A 89 -9.33 -9.36 -17.90
N ASP A 90 -10.17 -10.29 -18.35
CA ASP A 90 -11.32 -10.05 -19.25
C ASP A 90 -12.65 -9.87 -18.49
N ARG A 91 -12.58 -9.53 -17.19
CA ARG A 91 -13.72 -9.55 -16.25
C ARG A 91 -13.98 -8.17 -15.64
N LEU A 92 -14.80 -7.37 -16.32
CA LEU A 92 -15.25 -6.07 -15.78
C LEU A 92 -15.99 -6.17 -14.44
N ASP A 93 -16.52 -7.33 -14.06
CA ASP A 93 -17.20 -7.55 -12.78
C ASP A 93 -16.25 -7.51 -11.55
N TYR A 94 -14.93 -7.39 -11.76
CA TYR A 94 -13.95 -7.28 -10.67
C TYR A 94 -13.74 -5.85 -10.15
N ILE A 95 -14.44 -4.85 -10.70
CA ILE A 95 -14.37 -3.44 -10.29
C ILE A 95 -15.72 -2.90 -9.80
#